data_AF-A0A439MXK8-F1
#
_entry.id   AF-A0A439MXK8-F1
#
_cell.length_a   1.000
_cell.length_b   1.000
_cell.length_c   1.000
_cell.angle_alpha   90.00
_cell.angle_beta   90.00
_cell.angle_gamma   90.00
#
_symmetry.space_group_name_H-M   'P 1'
#
loop_
_entity.id
_entity.type
_entity.pdbx_description
1 polymer ?
#
loop_
_entity_poly.entity_id
_entity_poly.type
_entity_poly.pdbx_seq_one_letter_code
_entity_poly.pdbx_strand_id
1 'polypeptide(L)'
;MTTDFDEVLECFHAYLESFDDALVRDAVARIGWAMPARRLEPHPLACLRQLDRIAELAPANAKPLARLLAERRGELRWGQTYSEADFGKTFIDNYGWLEVFGTRGHFVNDEVAAGLLILGPDIVYPDHHHVAEEIYVPL
;
A
#
# COMPACT_ATOMS: atom_id res chain seq x y z
N MET A 1 -12.30 -14.74 -13.47
CA MET A 1 -12.75 -14.67 -12.06
C MET A 1 -12.79 -13.21 -11.70
N THR A 2 -13.92 -12.72 -11.21
CA THR A 2 -14.06 -11.35 -10.72
C THR A 2 -13.39 -11.34 -9.36
N THR A 3 -12.19 -10.80 -9.30
CA THR A 3 -11.44 -10.64 -8.06
C THR A 3 -12.10 -9.51 -7.31
N ASP A 4 -12.91 -9.86 -6.31
CA ASP A 4 -13.51 -8.90 -5.40
C ASP A 4 -12.38 -8.32 -4.52
N PHE A 5 -12.06 -7.04 -4.74
CA PHE A 5 -11.04 -6.32 -3.98
C PHE A 5 -11.63 -5.64 -2.74
N ASP A 6 -12.93 -5.77 -2.50
CA ASP A 6 -13.61 -5.15 -1.35
C ASP A 6 -12.96 -5.63 -0.04
N GLU A 7 -12.56 -6.90 0.04
CA GLU A 7 -11.83 -7.44 1.19
C GLU A 7 -10.49 -6.72 1.47
N VAL A 8 -9.78 -6.25 0.42
CA VAL A 8 -8.56 -5.46 0.60
C VAL A 8 -8.89 -4.09 1.18
N LEU A 9 -9.94 -3.43 0.69
CA LEU A 9 -10.38 -2.13 1.21
C LEU A 9 -10.87 -2.24 2.66
N GLU A 10 -11.66 -3.26 2.96
CA GLU A 10 -12.16 -3.55 4.31
C GLU A 10 -11.02 -3.83 5.30
N CYS A 11 -10.08 -4.71 4.95
CA CYS A 11 -8.91 -4.99 5.79
C CYS A 11 -8.01 -3.76 5.96
N PHE A 12 -7.86 -2.95 4.90
CA PHE A 12 -7.08 -1.71 4.95
C PHE A 12 -7.72 -0.68 5.87
N HIS A 13 -9.04 -0.50 5.77
CA HIS A 13 -9.81 0.38 6.65
C HIS A 13 -9.71 -0.07 8.11
N ALA A 14 -9.96 -1.35 8.41
CA ALA A 14 -9.89 -1.90 9.76
C ALA A 14 -8.48 -1.74 10.39
N TYR A 15 -7.42 -1.87 9.58
CA TYR A 15 -6.06 -1.61 10.04
C TYR A 15 -5.87 -0.14 10.42
N LEU A 16 -6.33 0.81 9.60
CA LEU A 16 -6.23 2.23 9.92
C LEU A 16 -7.06 2.62 11.15
N GLU A 17 -8.24 2.03 11.34
CA GLU A 17 -9.08 2.24 12.53
C GLU A 17 -8.44 1.71 13.83
N SER A 18 -7.44 0.83 13.72
CA SER A 18 -6.74 0.27 14.89
C SER A 18 -5.78 1.24 15.59
N PHE A 19 -5.44 2.36 14.95
CA PHE A 19 -4.51 3.34 15.50
C PHE A 19 -5.19 4.29 16.50
N ASP A 20 -4.68 4.33 17.73
CA ASP A 20 -5.09 5.30 18.76
C ASP A 20 -4.21 6.55 18.75
N ASP A 21 -4.03 7.14 17.58
CA ASP A 21 -3.37 8.44 17.40
C ASP A 21 -4.39 9.46 16.89
N ALA A 22 -4.43 10.66 17.48
CA ALA A 22 -5.43 11.65 17.15
C ALA A 22 -5.34 12.13 15.69
N LEU A 23 -4.13 12.28 15.15
CA LEU A 23 -3.91 12.70 13.76
C LEU A 23 -4.40 11.62 12.79
N VAL A 24 -4.06 10.36 13.05
CA VAL A 24 -4.49 9.24 12.21
C VAL A 24 -6.01 9.08 12.25
N ARG A 25 -6.62 9.09 13.43
CA ARG A 25 -8.08 8.98 13.57
C ARG A 25 -8.82 10.11 12.86
N ASP A 26 -8.36 11.35 13.02
CA ASP A 26 -8.96 12.50 12.36
C ASP A 26 -8.83 12.42 10.84
N ALA A 27 -7.70 11.94 10.32
CA ALA A 27 -7.50 11.73 8.89
C ALA A 27 -8.44 10.63 8.36
N VAL A 28 -8.49 9.47 9.02
CA VAL A 28 -9.34 8.32 8.63
C VAL A 28 -10.82 8.69 8.64
N ALA A 29 -11.27 9.44 9.64
CA ALA A 29 -12.67 9.86 9.77
C ALA A 29 -13.15 10.79 8.65
N ARG A 30 -12.24 11.46 7.94
CA ARG A 30 -12.56 12.34 6.81
C ARG A 30 -12.64 11.60 5.47
N ILE A 31 -12.21 10.34 5.41
CA ILE A 31 -12.19 9.57 4.17
C ILE A 31 -13.59 9.06 3.85
N GLY A 32 -14.08 9.37 2.65
CA GLY A 32 -15.30 8.77 2.11
C GLY A 32 -15.07 7.35 1.62
N TRP A 33 -15.32 6.34 2.47
CA TRP A 33 -15.06 4.91 2.16
C TRP A 33 -16.01 4.27 1.13
N ALA A 34 -17.11 4.94 0.79
CA ALA A 34 -18.00 4.51 -0.30
C ALA A 34 -17.41 4.88 -1.66
N MET A 35 -16.42 4.11 -2.10
CA MET A 35 -15.65 4.38 -3.33
C MET A 35 -15.99 3.37 -4.43
N PRO A 36 -16.13 3.79 -5.70
CA PRO A 36 -16.33 2.85 -6.78
C PRO A 36 -15.03 2.09 -7.07
N ALA A 37 -15.13 0.78 -7.23
CA ALA A 37 -14.01 -0.06 -7.62
C ALA A 37 -13.57 0.23 -9.07
N ARG A 38 -12.27 0.17 -9.31
CA ARG A 38 -11.61 0.30 -10.60
C ARG A 38 -10.81 -0.97 -10.88
N ARG A 39 -11.12 -1.62 -12.00
CA ARG A 39 -10.33 -2.76 -12.46
C ARG A 39 -9.00 -2.30 -13.04
N LEU A 40 -7.92 -2.90 -12.56
CA LEU A 40 -6.56 -2.66 -13.03
C LEU A 40 -5.92 -3.99 -13.43
N GLU A 41 -5.17 -4.02 -14.54
CA GLU A 41 -4.41 -5.24 -14.84
C GLU A 41 -3.34 -5.45 -13.75
N PRO A 42 -3.10 -6.70 -13.29
CA PRO A 42 -2.08 -6.95 -12.27
C PRO A 42 -0.68 -6.56 -12.75
N HIS A 43 0.16 -6.15 -11.80
CA HIS A 43 1.55 -5.81 -12.07
C HIS A 43 2.42 -6.22 -10.87
N PRO A 44 2.88 -7.47 -10.80
CA PRO A 44 3.74 -7.92 -9.72
C PRO A 44 5.16 -7.37 -9.85
N LEU A 45 5.79 -7.05 -8.72
CA LEU A 45 7.17 -6.55 -8.64
C LEU A 45 8.07 -7.52 -7.89
N ALA A 46 9.38 -7.36 -8.04
CA ALA A 46 10.36 -8.21 -7.37
C ALA A 46 10.27 -8.10 -5.83
N CYS A 47 9.99 -6.91 -5.29
CA CYS A 47 9.93 -6.65 -3.85
C CYS A 47 8.80 -7.43 -3.13
N LEU A 48 7.84 -8.00 -3.87
CA LEU A 48 6.74 -8.80 -3.30
C LEU A 48 7.20 -10.10 -2.63
N ARG A 49 8.44 -10.53 -2.89
CA ARG A 49 9.11 -11.60 -2.12
C ARG A 49 9.22 -11.29 -0.63
N GLN A 50 9.16 -10.00 -0.24
CA GLN A 50 9.24 -9.59 1.15
C GLN A 50 7.93 -9.80 1.91
N LEU A 51 6.79 -9.94 1.22
CA LEU A 51 5.47 -9.97 1.85
C LEU A 51 5.25 -11.16 2.78
N ASP A 52 5.83 -12.33 2.50
CA ASP A 52 5.72 -13.48 3.41
C ASP A 52 6.39 -13.17 4.76
N ARG A 53 7.59 -12.58 4.70
CA ARG A 53 8.32 -12.17 5.91
C ARG A 53 7.64 -11.02 6.64
N ILE A 54 7.07 -10.06 5.90
CA ILE A 54 6.26 -8.98 6.48
C ILE A 54 5.05 -9.56 7.22
N ALA A 55 4.32 -10.50 6.61
CA ALA A 55 3.17 -11.15 7.25
C ALA A 55 3.56 -11.94 8.51
N GLU A 56 4.74 -12.56 8.54
CA GLU A 56 5.28 -13.21 9.73
C GLU A 56 5.58 -12.23 10.87
N LEU A 57 6.15 -11.07 10.55
CA LEU A 57 6.61 -10.07 11.53
C LEU A 57 5.54 -9.07 11.96
N ALA A 58 4.50 -8.87 11.13
CA ALA A 58 3.47 -7.87 11.36
C ALA A 58 2.85 -8.02 12.76
N PRO A 59 2.62 -6.90 13.47
CA PRO A 59 1.92 -6.88 14.76
C PRO A 59 0.47 -7.35 14.58
N ALA A 60 -0.20 -7.64 15.70
CA ALA A 60 -1.51 -8.28 15.70
C ALA A 60 -2.57 -7.50 14.90
N ASN A 61 -2.55 -6.16 14.99
CA ASN A 61 -3.49 -5.29 14.29
C ASN A 61 -3.25 -5.24 12.76
N ALA A 62 -2.01 -5.39 12.30
CA ALA A 62 -1.67 -5.35 10.88
C ALA A 62 -1.61 -6.74 10.22
N LYS A 63 -1.55 -7.81 11.02
CA LYS A 63 -1.46 -9.21 10.58
C LYS A 63 -2.49 -9.59 9.49
N PRO A 64 -3.78 -9.24 9.61
CA PRO A 64 -4.78 -9.63 8.62
C PRO A 64 -4.48 -9.01 7.24
N LEU A 65 -4.22 -7.70 7.21
CA LEU A 65 -3.87 -6.98 5.99
C LEU A 65 -2.57 -7.51 5.37
N ALA A 66 -1.52 -7.72 6.18
CA ALA A 66 -0.24 -8.22 5.70
C ALA A 66 -0.35 -9.62 5.05
N ARG A 67 -1.14 -10.53 5.65
CA ARG A 67 -1.40 -11.87 5.10
C ARG A 67 -2.20 -11.81 3.80
N LEU A 68 -3.28 -11.02 3.79
CA LEU A 68 -4.10 -10.85 2.59
C LEU A 68 -3.27 -10.32 1.42
N LEU A 69 -2.41 -9.33 1.67
CA LEU A 69 -1.50 -8.79 0.66
C LEU A 69 -0.48 -9.83 0.18
N ALA A 70 0.07 -10.66 1.06
CA ALA A 70 0.97 -11.75 0.69
C ALA A 70 0.27 -12.79 -0.20
N GLU A 71 -0.96 -13.18 0.14
CA GLU A 71 -1.76 -14.15 -0.61
C GLU A 71 -2.15 -13.61 -2.00
N ARG A 72 -2.59 -12.35 -2.07
CA ARG A 72 -3.13 -11.73 -3.30
C ARG A 72 -2.12 -10.86 -4.05
N ARG A 73 -0.84 -10.93 -3.69
CA ARG A 73 0.23 -10.06 -4.25
C ARG A 73 0.27 -10.02 -5.78
N GLY A 74 -0.03 -11.14 -6.43
CA GLY A 74 -0.01 -11.27 -7.89
C GLY A 74 -1.27 -10.78 -8.60
N GLU A 75 -2.32 -10.43 -7.87
CA GLU A 75 -3.60 -9.94 -8.41
C GLU A 75 -3.69 -8.42 -8.43
N LEU A 76 -2.81 -7.75 -7.67
CA LEU A 76 -2.81 -6.31 -7.48
C LEU A 76 -1.89 -5.61 -8.50
N ARG A 77 -2.24 -4.36 -8.85
CA ARG A 77 -1.35 -3.46 -9.57
C ARG A 77 -0.40 -2.75 -8.60
N TRP A 78 0.81 -3.26 -8.47
CA TRP A 78 1.88 -2.56 -7.79
C TRP A 78 2.52 -1.54 -8.72
N GLY A 79 3.21 -0.56 -8.15
CA GLY A 79 3.84 0.54 -8.86
C GLY A 79 5.24 0.85 -8.34
N GLN A 80 6.03 1.47 -9.21
CA GLN A 80 7.30 2.08 -8.87
C GLN A 80 7.31 3.48 -9.50
N THR A 81 7.75 4.46 -8.73
CA THR A 81 7.91 5.85 -9.23
C THR A 81 9.26 6.02 -9.91
N TYR A 82 10.29 5.39 -9.36
CA TYR A 82 11.67 5.47 -9.83
C TYR A 82 11.99 4.28 -10.74
N SER A 83 13.03 4.46 -11.53
CA SER A 83 13.59 3.46 -12.43
C SER A 83 14.97 2.98 -11.95
N GLU A 84 15.49 1.94 -12.60
CA GLU A 84 16.84 1.45 -12.35
C GLU A 84 17.90 2.53 -12.66
N ALA A 85 17.64 3.42 -13.62
CA ALA A 85 18.55 4.51 -13.94
C ALA A 85 18.66 5.55 -12.83
N ASP A 86 17.62 5.69 -12.00
CA ASP A 86 17.60 6.66 -10.90
C ASP A 86 18.41 6.13 -9.71
N PHE A 87 18.13 4.91 -9.24
CA PHE A 87 18.66 4.39 -7.97
C PHE A 87 19.28 2.99 -8.04
N GLY A 88 19.47 2.46 -9.25
CA GLY A 88 20.11 1.18 -9.48
C GLY A 88 19.22 -0.02 -9.21
N LYS A 89 19.71 -1.19 -9.64
CA LYS A 89 18.94 -2.43 -9.63
C LYS A 89 18.56 -2.90 -8.23
N THR A 90 19.47 -2.79 -7.27
CA THR A 90 19.23 -3.22 -5.89
C THR A 90 18.06 -2.48 -5.26
N PHE A 91 17.94 -1.17 -5.51
CA PHE A 91 16.81 -0.37 -5.03
C PHE A 91 15.50 -0.83 -5.66
N ILE A 92 15.44 -0.87 -7.00
CA ILE A 92 14.23 -1.25 -7.74
C ILE A 92 13.79 -2.68 -7.49
N ASP A 93 14.70 -3.61 -7.24
CA ASP A 93 14.33 -4.97 -6.88
C ASP A 93 13.73 -5.06 -5.45
N ASN A 94 13.86 -4.03 -4.61
CA ASN A 94 13.45 -4.02 -3.20
C ASN A 94 12.45 -2.91 -2.83
N TYR A 95 12.04 -2.06 -3.77
CA TYR A 95 11.11 -0.95 -3.57
C TYR A 95 9.83 -1.16 -4.38
N GLY A 96 8.68 -0.82 -3.82
CA GLY A 96 7.44 -0.75 -4.58
C GLY A 96 6.29 -0.28 -3.70
N TRP A 97 5.23 0.21 -4.34
CA TRP A 97 4.05 0.69 -3.66
C TRP A 97 2.77 0.11 -4.26
N LEU A 98 1.71 0.10 -3.47
CA LEU A 98 0.34 -0.21 -3.90
C LEU A 98 -0.54 0.98 -3.54
N GLU A 99 -1.17 1.61 -4.53
CA GLU A 99 -2.24 2.57 -4.28
C GLU A 99 -3.55 1.78 -4.14
N VAL A 100 -4.09 1.67 -2.92
CA VAL A 100 -5.35 0.96 -2.66
C VAL A 100 -6.50 1.77 -3.23
N PHE A 101 -6.54 3.07 -2.89
CA PHE A 101 -7.49 4.02 -3.43
C PHE A 101 -6.84 5.36 -3.72
N GLY A 102 -7.43 6.11 -4.64
CA GLY A 102 -6.94 7.40 -5.11
C GLY A 102 -7.24 7.59 -6.60
N THR A 103 -6.48 8.47 -7.24
CA THR A 103 -6.65 8.74 -8.67
C THR A 103 -6.15 7.59 -9.55
N ARG A 104 -5.32 6.68 -9.04
CA ARG A 104 -4.73 5.54 -9.77
C ARG A 104 -4.98 4.17 -9.13
N GLY A 105 -5.46 4.14 -7.88
CA GLY A 105 -5.73 2.91 -7.13
C GLY A 105 -6.89 2.06 -7.65
N HIS A 106 -7.09 0.91 -6.99
CA HIS A 106 -8.19 -0.04 -7.26
C HIS A 106 -9.56 0.47 -6.81
N PHE A 107 -9.62 1.56 -6.05
CA PHE A 107 -10.85 2.30 -5.77
C PHE A 107 -10.64 3.78 -6.06
N VAL A 108 -11.65 4.41 -6.67
CA VAL A 108 -11.54 5.82 -7.07
C VAL A 108 -11.81 6.74 -5.88
N ASN A 109 -10.87 7.62 -5.60
CA ASN A 109 -11.04 8.72 -4.67
C ASN A 109 -10.24 9.93 -5.18
N ASP A 110 -10.92 11.06 -5.38
CA ASP A 110 -10.32 12.28 -5.92
C ASP A 110 -9.87 13.26 -4.81
N GLU A 111 -10.17 12.96 -3.55
CA GLU A 111 -9.83 13.80 -2.39
C GLU A 111 -8.59 13.28 -1.63
N VAL A 112 -8.45 11.96 -1.51
CA VAL A 112 -7.38 11.30 -0.75
C VAL A 112 -6.86 10.10 -1.53
N ALA A 113 -5.53 9.89 -1.51
CA ALA A 113 -4.91 8.65 -1.92
C ALA A 113 -4.30 7.95 -0.71
N ALA A 114 -4.45 6.64 -0.63
CA ALA A 114 -3.79 5.83 0.39
C ALA A 114 -3.36 4.48 -0.16
N GLY A 115 -2.34 3.92 0.47
CA GLY A 115 -1.68 2.75 -0.05
C GLY A 115 -0.66 2.16 0.91
N LEU A 116 0.16 1.28 0.36
CA LEU A 116 1.27 0.63 1.06
C LEU A 116 2.57 0.91 0.33
N LEU A 117 3.64 1.06 1.11
CA LEU A 117 5.01 1.16 0.61
C LEU A 117 5.82 -0.03 1.16
N ILE A 118 6.51 -0.74 0.28
CA ILE A 118 7.48 -1.78 0.64
C ILE A 118 8.88 -1.19 0.44
N LEU A 119 9.65 -1.22 1.53
CA LEU A 119 11.09 -1.00 1.51
C LEU A 119 11.76 -2.28 2.01
N GLY A 120 12.45 -2.96 1.10
CA GLY A 120 13.24 -4.16 1.43
C GLY A 120 14.50 -3.83 2.24
N PRO A 121 15.25 -4.85 2.68
CA PRO A 121 16.47 -4.64 3.45
C PRO A 121 17.57 -3.96 2.60
N ASP A 122 18.49 -3.29 3.30
CA ASP A 122 19.73 -2.73 2.76
C ASP A 122 19.57 -1.74 1.59
N ILE A 123 18.44 -1.01 1.55
CA ILE A 123 18.24 0.13 0.65
C ILE A 123 18.12 1.43 1.42
N VAL A 124 18.55 2.52 0.80
CA VAL A 124 18.30 3.88 1.27
C VAL A 124 17.19 4.45 0.41
N TYR A 125 16.09 4.88 1.04
CA TYR A 125 15.07 5.64 0.34
C TYR A 125 15.50 7.12 0.28
N PRO A 126 15.83 7.67 -0.90
CA PRO A 126 16.45 9.00 -0.98
C PRO A 126 15.49 10.12 -0.56
N ASP A 127 16.06 11.29 -0.29
CA ASP A 127 15.30 12.50 -0.02
C ASP A 127 14.37 12.83 -1.20
N HIS A 128 13.11 13.12 -0.88
CA HIS A 128 12.06 13.46 -1.83
C HIS A 128 10.98 14.28 -1.13
N HIS A 129 10.24 15.06 -1.91
CA HIS A 129 9.12 15.84 -1.42
C HIS A 129 8.01 15.94 -2.47
N HIS A 130 6.80 16.22 -2.01
CA HIS A 130 5.65 16.52 -2.84
C HIS A 130 4.80 17.59 -2.15
N VAL A 131 3.88 18.18 -2.91
CA VAL A 131 3.01 19.25 -2.41
C VAL A 131 1.94 18.72 -1.45
N ALA A 132 1.49 17.48 -1.62
CA ALA A 132 0.48 16.87 -0.77
C ALA A 132 1.01 16.65 0.66
N GLU A 133 0.15 16.80 1.66
CA GLU A 133 0.42 16.34 3.02
C GLU A 133 0.41 14.80 3.03
N GLU A 134 1.28 14.18 3.83
CA GLU A 134 1.40 12.72 3.90
C GLU A 134 1.59 12.25 5.34
N ILE A 135 0.99 11.11 5.68
CA ILE A 135 1.10 10.46 6.98
C ILE A 135 1.60 9.03 6.74
N TYR A 136 2.74 8.68 7.33
CA TYR A 136 3.19 7.29 7.40
C TYR A 136 2.71 6.64 8.68
N VAL A 137 2.09 5.47 8.53
CA VAL A 137 1.76 4.57 9.64
C VAL A 137 2.58 3.28 9.51
N PRO A 138 3.22 2.80 10.59
CA PRO A 138 4.04 1.59 10.53
C PRO A 138 3.18 0.33 10.46
N LEU A 139 3.53 -0.57 9.54
CA LEU A 139 2.91 -1.89 9.35
C LEU A 139 3.80 -3.02 9.85
#